data_AF-A0A2G9R5Y1-F1
#
_entry.id   AF-A0A2G9R5Y1-F1
#
_cell.length_a   1.000
_cell.length_b   1.000
_cell.length_c   1.000
_cell.angle_alpha   90.00
_cell.angle_beta   90.00
_cell.angle_gamma   90.00
#
_symmetry.space_group_name_H-M   'P 1'
#
loop_
_entity.id
_entity.type
_entity.pdbx_description
1 polymer ?
#
loop_
_entity_poly.entity_id
_entity_poly.type
_entity_poly.pdbx_seq_one_letter_code
_entity_poly.pdbx_strand_id
1 'polypeptide(L)'
;MEEICTWVQTCGERIVLFVLNCLVCGFMEGGGSENGVCFLPHPAGELAKILWHRGEAVAFYTYKNKGSLCDRGSQCYMLPVLDTIYVQKKWRKHGFGMTMLQDFCQMFAKEVALGISFPISSDMYH
;
A
#
# COMPACT_ATOMS: atom_id res chain seq x y z
N MET A 1 22.09 5.78 4.19
CA MET A 1 20.86 5.83 4.98
C MET A 1 19.89 4.86 4.33
N GLU A 2 19.47 3.87 5.11
CA GLU A 2 18.69 2.71 4.64
C GLU A 2 17.25 3.11 4.30
N GLU A 3 16.67 2.45 3.30
CA GLU A 3 15.24 2.59 2.98
C GLU A 3 14.44 1.76 3.98
N ILE A 4 13.53 2.39 4.71
CA ILE A 4 12.83 1.73 5.82
C ILE A 4 11.32 1.79 5.59
N CYS A 5 10.70 0.62 5.54
CA CYS A 5 9.25 0.48 5.65
C CYS A 5 8.85 0.53 7.13
N THR A 6 8.12 1.57 7.55
CA THR A 6 7.62 1.69 8.93
C THR A 6 6.15 1.36 9.01
N TRP A 7 5.76 0.76 10.13
CA TRP A 7 4.36 0.50 10.48
C TRP A 7 3.57 1.80 10.67
N VAL A 8 2.32 1.83 10.22
CA VAL A 8 1.41 2.93 10.53
C VAL A 8 0.69 2.63 11.85
N GLN A 9 1.15 3.25 12.94
CA GLN A 9 0.61 3.02 14.29
C GLN A 9 0.08 4.30 14.94
N THR A 10 0.73 5.43 14.67
CA THR A 10 0.43 6.73 15.26
C THR A 10 -0.55 7.54 14.42
N CYS A 11 -1.18 8.54 15.04
CA CYS A 11 -1.99 9.51 14.29
C CYS A 11 -1.17 10.25 13.22
N GLY A 12 0.09 10.58 13.50
CA GLY A 12 0.98 11.25 12.55
C GLY A 12 1.20 10.42 11.28
N GLU A 13 1.52 9.13 11.43
CA GLU A 13 1.70 8.23 10.29
C GLU A 13 0.40 8.03 9.51
N ARG A 14 -0.75 7.97 10.19
CA ARG A 14 -2.07 7.90 9.53
C ARG A 14 -2.36 9.16 8.72
N ILE A 15 -1.98 10.35 9.21
CA ILE A 15 -2.09 11.60 8.45
C ILE A 15 -1.19 11.55 7.21
N VAL A 16 0.05 11.08 7.35
CA VAL A 16 0.98 10.95 6.20
C VAL A 16 0.44 9.97 5.16
N LEU A 17 -0.05 8.81 5.59
CA LEU A 17 -0.69 7.83 4.71
C LEU A 17 -1.90 8.44 3.99
N PHE A 18 -2.76 9.17 4.72
CA PHE A 18 -3.91 9.85 4.13
C PHE A 18 -3.50 10.87 3.06
N VAL A 19 -2.47 11.68 3.34
CA VAL A 19 -1.94 12.66 2.36
C VAL A 19 -1.39 11.94 1.12
N LEU A 20 -0.59 10.89 1.30
CA LEU A 20 -0.04 10.13 0.17
C LEU A 20 -1.13 9.47 -0.68
N ASN A 21 -2.12 8.88 -0.02
CA ASN A 21 -3.18 8.13 -0.67
C ASN A 21 -4.22 9.03 -1.35
N CYS A 22 -4.79 9.99 -0.62
CA CYS A 22 -5.90 10.78 -1.13
C CYS A 22 -5.43 11.99 -1.94
N LEU A 23 -4.40 12.70 -1.47
CA LEU A 23 -3.97 13.95 -2.10
C LEU A 23 -2.93 13.70 -3.20
N VAL A 24 -1.91 12.89 -2.93
CA VAL A 24 -0.84 12.68 -3.92
C VAL A 24 -1.29 11.68 -4.98
N CYS A 25 -1.63 10.44 -4.59
CA CYS A 25 -2.08 9.41 -5.53
C CYS A 25 -3.41 9.79 -6.20
N GLY A 26 -4.45 10.09 -5.40
CA GLY A 26 -5.79 10.37 -5.90
C GLY A 26 -5.91 11.69 -6.66
N PHE A 27 -5.46 12.80 -6.07
CA PHE A 27 -5.73 14.14 -6.61
C PHE A 27 -4.63 14.69 -7.53
N MET A 28 -3.37 14.66 -7.10
CA MET A 28 -2.27 15.26 -7.87
C MET A 28 -1.80 14.37 -9.03
N GLU A 29 -1.75 13.06 -8.82
CA GLU A 29 -1.26 12.12 -9.82
C GLU A 29 -2.37 11.44 -10.62
N GLY A 30 -3.59 11.39 -10.10
CA GLY A 30 -4.75 10.76 -10.74
C GLY A 30 -5.35 11.54 -11.92
N GLY A 31 -4.93 12.79 -12.14
CA GLY A 31 -5.18 13.55 -13.37
C GLY A 31 -6.66 13.76 -13.69
N GLY A 32 -7.41 14.46 -12.83
CA GLY A 32 -8.70 15.11 -13.17
C GLY A 32 -9.81 14.24 -13.77
N SER A 33 -9.64 12.92 -13.80
CA SER A 33 -10.61 11.97 -14.29
C SER A 33 -11.71 11.82 -13.23
N GLU A 34 -12.95 11.98 -13.63
CA GLU A 34 -14.17 11.75 -12.82
C GLU A 34 -14.29 10.30 -12.30
N ASN A 35 -13.32 9.43 -12.63
CA ASN A 35 -13.16 8.04 -12.15
C ASN A 35 -11.89 7.83 -11.30
N GLY A 36 -11.21 8.89 -10.86
CA GLY A 36 -10.08 8.79 -9.95
C GLY A 36 -10.54 8.19 -8.63
N VAL A 37 -10.34 6.89 -8.45
CA VAL A 37 -10.65 6.19 -7.20
C VAL A 37 -9.73 6.78 -6.14
N CYS A 38 -10.17 7.85 -5.49
CA CYS A 38 -9.68 8.21 -4.18
C CYS A 38 -10.01 7.00 -3.31
N PHE A 39 -8.99 6.20 -2.99
CA PHE A 39 -9.12 5.24 -1.92
C PHE A 39 -9.69 6.00 -0.73
N LEU A 40 -10.81 5.48 -0.19
CA LEU A 40 -11.40 5.99 1.03
C LEU A 40 -10.29 6.11 2.10
N PRO A 41 -10.38 7.06 3.06
CA PRO A 41 -9.47 7.09 4.19
C PRO A 41 -9.39 5.67 4.75
N HIS A 42 -8.18 5.11 4.79
CA HIS A 42 -7.97 3.70 5.12
C HIS A 42 -8.79 3.38 6.38
N PRO A 43 -9.72 2.41 6.34
CA PRO A 43 -10.49 2.05 7.53
C PRO A 43 -9.52 1.78 8.68
N ALA A 44 -9.90 2.14 9.91
CA ALA A 44 -8.98 2.11 11.05
C ALA A 44 -8.27 0.75 11.26
N GLY A 45 -8.91 -0.35 10.81
CA GLY A 45 -8.39 -1.72 10.87
C GLY A 45 -7.53 -2.17 9.68
N GLU A 46 -7.34 -1.34 8.65
CA GLU A 46 -6.47 -1.66 7.52
C GLU A 46 -5.00 -1.43 7.88
N LEU A 47 -4.18 -2.44 7.62
CA LEU A 47 -2.78 -2.45 8.01
C LEU A 47 -1.94 -1.89 6.86
N ALA A 48 -1.06 -0.95 7.19
CA ALA A 48 -0.26 -0.25 6.21
C ALA A 48 1.18 -0.05 6.71
N LYS A 49 2.09 0.08 5.74
CA LYS A 49 3.44 0.57 5.97
C LYS A 49 3.78 1.70 5.01
N ILE A 50 4.58 2.64 5.48
CA ILE A 50 5.09 3.78 4.70
C ILE A 50 6.58 3.54 4.45
N LEU A 51 7.00 3.73 3.21
CA LEU A 51 8.41 3.72 2.83
C LEU A 51 8.97 5.13 2.90
N TRP A 52 10.02 5.30 3.69
CA TRP A 52 10.72 6.56 3.87
C TRP A 52 12.05 6.55 3.11
N HIS A 53 12.29 7.62 2.35
CA HIS A 53 13.58 7.86 1.70
C HIS A 53 14.05 9.28 2.05
N ARG A 54 15.19 9.36 2.75
CA ARG A 54 15.80 10.65 3.19
C ARG A 54 14.84 11.56 3.97
N GLY A 55 13.97 10.97 4.79
CA GLY A 55 12.98 11.69 5.60
C GLY A 55 11.69 12.07 4.84
N GLU A 56 11.60 11.80 3.55
CA GLU A 56 10.37 11.95 2.77
C GLU A 56 9.61 10.62 2.72
N ALA A 57 8.28 10.66 2.90
CA ALA A 57 7.43 9.51 2.67
C ALA A 57 7.20 9.35 1.16
N VAL A 58 7.84 8.37 0.53
CA VAL A 58 7.90 8.27 -0.95
C VAL A 58 6.92 7.25 -1.54
N ALA A 59 6.49 6.30 -0.73
CA ALA A 59 5.62 5.21 -1.13
C ALA A 59 4.90 4.63 0.09
N PHE A 60 3.85 3.85 -0.15
CA PHE A 60 3.17 3.08 0.89
C PHE A 60 2.62 1.78 0.31
N TYR A 61 2.33 0.84 1.20
CA TYR A 61 1.52 -0.31 0.86
C TYR A 61 0.56 -0.68 1.99
N THR A 62 -0.56 -1.32 1.63
CA THR A 62 -1.51 -1.92 2.56
C THR A 62 -1.55 -3.42 2.39
N TYR A 63 -2.01 -4.10 3.43
CA TYR A 63 -2.22 -5.53 3.36
C TYR A 63 -3.33 -6.00 4.29
N LYS A 64 -3.86 -7.17 3.98
CA LYS A 64 -4.86 -7.89 4.77
C LYS A 64 -4.19 -9.12 5.39
N ASN A 65 -4.46 -9.37 6.67
CA ASN A 65 -3.95 -10.56 7.35
C ASN A 65 -4.73 -11.80 6.93
N LYS A 66 -4.05 -12.94 6.92
CA LYS A 66 -4.73 -14.23 6.90
C LYS A 66 -5.73 -14.32 8.06
N GLY A 67 -6.96 -14.72 7.76
CA GLY A 67 -8.05 -14.82 8.73
C GLY A 67 -8.86 -13.53 8.94
N SER A 68 -8.45 -12.37 8.41
CA SER A 68 -9.30 -11.17 8.47
C SER A 68 -10.51 -11.32 7.53
N LEU A 69 -11.62 -10.68 7.88
CA LEU A 69 -12.84 -10.69 7.05
C LEU A 69 -12.58 -10.00 5.71
N CYS A 70 -13.12 -10.56 4.64
CA CYS A 70 -13.14 -9.96 3.33
C CYS A 70 -14.16 -8.82 3.28
N ASP A 71 -13.84 -7.72 2.59
CA ASP A 71 -14.68 -6.51 2.53
C ASP A 71 -16.09 -6.75 1.93
N ARG A 72 -16.31 -7.88 1.25
CA ARG A 72 -17.58 -8.24 0.58
C ARG A 72 -18.11 -9.63 0.94
N GLY A 73 -18.08 -10.01 2.22
CA GLY A 73 -18.78 -11.23 2.66
C GLY A 73 -18.47 -11.70 4.07
N SER A 74 -18.99 -12.88 4.40
CA SER A 74 -18.70 -13.62 5.63
C SER A 74 -17.47 -14.52 5.55
N GLN A 75 -16.69 -14.38 4.48
CA GLN A 75 -15.47 -15.16 4.24
C GLN A 75 -14.24 -14.41 4.75
N CYS A 76 -13.19 -15.15 5.08
CA CYS A 76 -11.91 -14.60 5.51
C CYS A 76 -10.84 -14.82 4.44
N TYR A 77 -9.83 -13.95 4.42
CA TYR A 77 -8.64 -14.14 3.59
C TYR A 77 -7.90 -15.42 4.00
N MET A 78 -7.68 -16.33 3.05
CA MET A 78 -6.99 -17.60 3.29
C MET A 78 -5.46 -17.47 3.31
N LEU A 79 -4.94 -16.34 2.85
CA LEU A 79 -3.52 -15.98 2.80
C LEU A 79 -3.38 -14.51 3.24
N PRO A 80 -2.18 -14.06 3.68
CA PRO A 80 -1.90 -12.63 3.71
C PRO A 80 -1.97 -12.07 2.30
N VAL A 81 -2.61 -10.92 2.13
CA VAL A 81 -2.84 -10.31 0.82
C VAL A 81 -2.25 -8.91 0.78
N LEU A 82 -1.35 -8.66 -0.18
CA LEU A 82 -0.93 -7.31 -0.53
C LEU A 82 -2.10 -6.64 -1.25
N ASP A 83 -2.65 -5.59 -0.65
CA ASP A 83 -3.92 -5.03 -1.08
C ASP A 83 -3.76 -3.77 -1.92
N THR A 84 -2.88 -2.87 -1.52
CA THR A 84 -2.54 -1.68 -2.30
C THR A 84 -1.04 -1.45 -2.21
N ILE A 85 -0.43 -1.08 -3.34
CA ILE A 85 0.96 -0.63 -3.39
C ILE A 85 1.03 0.63 -4.23
N TYR A 86 1.69 1.66 -3.71
CA TYR A 86 1.79 2.94 -4.37
C TYR A 86 3.18 3.54 -4.21
N VAL A 87 3.74 4.01 -5.33
CA VAL A 87 4.98 4.79 -5.38
C VAL A 87 4.66 6.10 -6.09
N GLN A 88 4.98 7.23 -5.46
CA GLN A 88 4.85 8.55 -6.08
C GLN A 88 5.56 8.59 -7.44
N LYS A 89 4.94 9.22 -8.44
CA LYS A 89 5.42 9.28 -9.83
C LYS A 89 6.88 9.71 -9.93
N LYS A 90 7.29 10.75 -9.17
CA LYS A 90 8.68 11.25 -9.16
C LYS A 90 9.71 10.24 -8.64
N TRP A 91 9.27 9.24 -7.88
CA TRP A 91 10.10 8.19 -7.28
C TRP A 91 9.94 6.82 -7.97
N ARG A 92 9.10 6.70 -9.01
CA ARG A 92 8.97 5.45 -9.79
C ARG A 92 10.28 5.12 -10.51
N LYS A 93 10.49 3.83 -10.83
CA LYS A 93 11.71 3.29 -11.48
C LYS A 93 13.01 3.41 -10.67
N HIS A 94 12.92 3.67 -9.36
CA HIS A 94 14.06 3.72 -8.44
C HIS A 94 14.20 2.46 -7.56
N GLY A 95 13.36 1.43 -7.76
CA GLY A 95 13.42 0.18 -6.99
C GLY A 95 12.49 0.11 -5.77
N PHE A 96 11.89 1.22 -5.34
CA PHE A 96 11.02 1.27 -4.14
C PHE A 96 9.83 0.30 -4.14
N GLY A 97 9.21 0.05 -5.30
CA GLY A 97 8.15 -0.96 -5.40
C GLY A 97 8.67 -2.37 -5.09
N MET A 98 9.89 -2.67 -5.52
CA MET A 98 10.55 -3.94 -5.21
C MET A 98 10.93 -4.02 -3.73
N THR A 99 11.43 -2.91 -3.15
CA THR A 99 11.73 -2.83 -1.71
C THR A 99 10.50 -3.17 -0.87
N MET A 100 9.33 -2.59 -1.17
CA MET A 100 8.08 -2.89 -0.46
C MET A 100 7.60 -4.33 -0.66
N LEU A 101 7.73 -4.88 -1.87
CA LEU A 101 7.40 -6.28 -2.15
C LEU A 101 8.29 -7.25 -1.36
N GLN A 102 9.59 -6.97 -1.27
CA GLN A 102 10.53 -7.76 -0.47
C GLN A 102 10.21 -7.69 1.02
N ASP A 103 9.93 -6.49 1.53
CA ASP A 103 9.53 -6.26 2.93
C ASP A 103 8.24 -7.04 3.27
N PHE A 104 7.23 -6.99 2.39
CA PHE A 104 6.00 -7.78 2.55
C PHE A 104 6.25 -9.30 2.55
N CYS A 105 7.08 -9.80 1.63
CA CYS A 105 7.45 -11.21 1.57
C CYS A 105 8.21 -11.67 2.83
N GLN A 106 9.14 -10.86 3.33
CA GLN A 106 9.89 -11.16 4.55
C GLN A 106 8.99 -11.18 5.78
N MET A 107 8.03 -10.26 5.86
CA MET A 107 7.04 -10.19 6.94
C MET A 107 6.22 -11.47 7.09
N PHE A 108 5.95 -12.15 5.97
CA PHE A 108 5.19 -13.40 5.92
C PHE A 108 6.04 -14.60 5.46
N ALA A 109 7.34 -14.61 5.77
CA ALA A 109 8.28 -15.65 5.31
C ALA A 109 7.93 -17.10 5.71
N LYS A 110 7.01 -17.30 6.66
CA LYS A 110 6.51 -18.62 7.07
C LYS A 110 5.34 -19.14 6.24
N GLU A 111 4.69 -18.28 5.46
CA GLU A 111 3.57 -18.67 4.62
C GLU A 111 4.08 -19.31 3.32
N VAL A 112 3.40 -20.37 2.88
CA VAL A 112 3.75 -21.09 1.63
C VAL A 112 3.38 -20.30 0.37
N ALA A 113 2.46 -19.34 0.51
CA ALA A 113 1.97 -18.50 -0.56
C ALA A 113 1.48 -17.15 0.00
N LEU A 114 1.52 -16.13 -0.85
CA LEU A 114 1.00 -14.79 -0.56
C LEU A 114 0.00 -14.41 -1.65
N GLY A 115 -1.01 -13.63 -1.28
CA GLY A 115 -2.00 -13.10 -2.21
C GLY A 115 -1.69 -11.67 -2.64
N ILE A 116 -2.24 -11.28 -3.78
CA ILE A 116 -2.33 -9.90 -4.24
C ILE A 116 -3.80 -9.64 -4.57
N SER A 117 -4.33 -8.49 -4.17
CA SER A 117 -5.73 -8.13 -4.46
C SER A 117 -5.91 -7.73 -5.93
N PHE A 118 -7.15 -7.76 -6.40
CA PHE A 118 -7.56 -7.31 -7.72
C PHE A 118 -8.58 -6.15 -7.57
N PRO A 119 -8.57 -5.12 -8.45
CA PRO A 119 -7.79 -4.98 -9.68
C PRO A 119 -6.36 -4.48 -9.50
N ILE A 120 -5.46 -4.95 -10.35
CA ILE A 120 -4.10 -4.43 -10.49
C ILE A 120 -4.13 -3.22 -11.44
N SER A 121 -3.45 -2.13 -11.07
CA SER A 121 -3.34 -0.92 -11.90
C SER A 121 -2.82 -1.23 -13.30
N SER A 122 -3.35 -0.54 -14.33
CA SER A 122 -2.89 -0.67 -15.73
C SER A 122 -1.40 -0.39 -15.88
N ASP A 123 -0.85 0.50 -15.05
CA ASP A 123 0.57 0.86 -15.01
C ASP A 123 1.49 -0.34 -14.66
N MET A 124 0.95 -1.45 -14.15
CA MET A 124 1.74 -2.65 -13.84
C MET A 124 1.85 -3.65 -15.00
N TYR A 125 1.12 -3.45 -16.11
CA TYR A 125 1.19 -4.33 -17.29
C TYR A 125 2.19 -3.84 -18.35
N HIS A 126 2.85 -2.71 -18.12
CA HIS A 126 3.72 -2.00 -19.08
C HIS A 126 5.07 -1.63 -18.46
#